data_AF-A0A1Q5PL54-F1
#
_entry.id   AF-A0A1Q5PL54-F1
#
_cell.length_a   1.000
_cell.length_b   1.000
_cell.length_c   1.000
_cell.angle_alpha   90.00
_cell.angle_beta   90.00
_cell.angle_gamma   90.00
#
_symmetry.space_group_name_H-M   'P 1'
#
loop_
_entity.id
_entity.type
_entity.pdbx_description
1 polymer ?
#
loop_
_entity_poly.entity_id
_entity_poly.type
_entity_poly.pdbx_seq_one_letter_code
_entity_poly.pdbx_strand_id
1 'polypeptide(L)'
;MLKGFKEFVMRGNIVELAVAVIIAGAFAPIVKAVTDFILNLIGAIFGAPSFDAVGQFTVNGAVIQPGTILTAIANFLLVAAAVYFMVVMPMQKAEARRAKAEPAAEAEEVVPSEEVLLLREIRDSLQKH
;
A
#
# COMPACT_ATOMS: atom_id res chain seq x y z
N MET A 1 16.23 -14.86 28.69
CA MET A 1 15.47 -14.91 27.42
C MET A 1 14.65 -13.63 27.19
N LEU A 2 13.78 -13.22 28.12
CA LEU A 2 12.99 -11.96 27.99
C LEU A 2 13.83 -10.70 27.76
N LYS A 3 14.99 -10.56 28.46
CA LYS A 3 15.89 -9.42 28.31
C LYS A 3 16.55 -9.36 26.92
N GLY A 4 16.99 -10.51 26.40
CA GLY A 4 17.54 -10.64 25.05
C GLY A 4 16.51 -10.47 23.94
N PHE A 5 15.25 -10.87 24.18
CA PHE A 5 14.15 -10.59 23.27
C PHE A 5 13.82 -9.09 23.22
N LYS A 6 13.79 -8.41 24.37
CA LYS A 6 13.63 -6.95 24.41
C LYS A 6 14.77 -6.23 23.68
N GLU A 7 16.02 -6.63 23.89
CA GLU A 7 17.18 -6.08 23.16
C GLU A 7 17.13 -6.36 21.65
N PHE A 8 16.55 -7.49 21.23
CA PHE A 8 16.33 -7.79 19.82
C PHE A 8 15.25 -6.89 19.20
N VAL A 9 14.09 -6.78 19.85
CA VAL A 9 12.97 -5.94 19.36
C VAL A 9 13.37 -4.47 19.35
N MET A 10 14.12 -4.01 20.35
CA MET A 10 14.57 -2.61 20.44
C MET A 10 15.74 -2.28 19.49
N ARG A 11 16.24 -3.22 18.67
CA ARG A 11 17.25 -2.89 17.66
C ARG A 11 16.62 -2.26 16.42
N GLY A 12 17.02 -1.02 16.15
CA GLY A 12 16.82 -0.33 14.88
C GLY A 12 15.36 -0.28 14.45
N ASN A 13 15.06 -0.91 13.30
CA ASN A 13 13.82 -0.82 12.54
C ASN A 13 12.89 -2.05 12.73
N ILE A 14 13.18 -2.97 13.65
CA ILE A 14 12.44 -4.24 13.73
C ILE A 14 10.97 -4.02 14.13
N VAL A 15 10.71 -3.09 15.05
CA VAL A 15 9.35 -2.76 15.48
C VAL A 15 8.55 -2.14 14.33
N GLU A 16 9.12 -1.16 13.63
CA GLU A 16 8.48 -0.49 12.50
C GLU A 16 8.18 -1.46 11.36
N LEU A 17 9.13 -2.34 11.00
CA LEU A 17 8.90 -3.39 10.01
C LEU A 17 7.83 -4.39 10.45
N ALA A 18 7.83 -4.81 11.72
CA ALA A 18 6.83 -5.73 12.25
C ALA A 18 5.42 -5.10 12.20
N VAL A 19 5.30 -3.82 12.57
CA VAL A 19 4.05 -3.07 12.51
C VAL A 19 3.58 -2.93 11.05
N ALA A 20 4.48 -2.61 10.12
CA ALA A 20 4.15 -2.50 8.70
C ALA A 20 3.57 -3.80 8.13
N VAL A 21 4.19 -4.96 8.44
CA VAL A 21 3.71 -6.27 7.98
C VAL A 21 2.35 -6.61 8.59
N ILE A 22 2.14 -6.34 9.88
CA ILE A 22 0.86 -6.59 10.56
C ILE A 22 -0.25 -5.74 9.94
N ILE A 23 0.01 -4.45 9.70
CA ILE A 23 -0.96 -3.55 9.09
C ILE A 23 -1.29 -4.00 7.66
N ALA A 24 -0.28 -4.35 6.87
CA ALA A 24 -0.48 -4.86 5.51
C ALA A 24 -1.36 -6.12 5.49
N GLY A 25 -1.09 -7.08 6.38
CA GLY A 25 -1.89 -8.30 6.52
C GLY A 25 -3.32 -8.04 6.99
N ALA A 26 -3.53 -7.07 7.89
CA ALA A 26 -4.84 -6.71 8.41
C ALA A 26 -5.70 -5.92 7.40
N PHE A 27 -5.07 -5.22 6.44
CA PHE A 27 -5.78 -4.38 5.48
C PHE A 27 -6.39 -5.16 4.31
N ALA A 28 -5.70 -6.21 3.85
CA ALA A 28 -6.18 -6.99 2.70
C ALA A 28 -7.62 -7.54 2.85
N PRO A 29 -8.05 -8.08 4.01
CA PRO A 29 -9.44 -8.51 4.22
C PRO A 29 -10.46 -7.38 4.12
N ILE A 30 -10.11 -6.16 4.57
CA ILE A 30 -11.01 -4.99 4.52
C ILE A 30 -11.26 -4.60 3.06
N VAL A 31 -10.20 -4.52 2.25
CA VAL A 31 -10.32 -4.20 0.82
C VAL A 31 -11.10 -5.29 0.08
N LYS A 32 -10.86 -6.56 0.43
CA LYS A 32 -11.62 -7.68 -0.10
C LYS A 32 -13.11 -7.55 0.22
N ALA A 33 -13.48 -7.22 1.46
CA ALA A 33 -14.89 -7.06 1.84
C ALA A 33 -15.59 -5.95 1.04
N VAL A 34 -14.92 -4.82 0.81
CA VAL A 34 -15.45 -3.72 -0.03
C VAL A 34 -15.58 -4.17 -1.49
N THR A 35 -14.58 -4.87 -2.01
CA THR A 35 -14.58 -5.37 -3.39
C THR A 35 -15.71 -6.40 -3.61
N ASP A 36 -15.84 -7.37 -2.71
CA ASP A 36 -16.90 -8.37 -2.74
C ASP A 36 -18.28 -7.72 -2.65
N PHE A 37 -18.45 -6.69 -1.83
CA PHE A 37 -19.69 -5.93 -1.74
C PHE A 37 -20.05 -5.27 -3.09
N ILE A 38 -19.08 -4.64 -3.76
CA ILE A 38 -19.29 -4.03 -5.08
C ILE A 38 -19.64 -5.09 -6.13
N LEU A 39 -18.91 -6.20 -6.17
CA LEU A 39 -19.18 -7.31 -7.09
C LEU A 39 -20.56 -7.93 -6.88
N ASN A 40 -20.97 -8.14 -5.63
CA ASN A 40 -22.29 -8.67 -5.32
C ASN A 40 -23.39 -7.72 -5.77
N LEU A 41 -23.18 -6.41 -5.66
CA LEU A 41 -24.13 -5.41 -6.13
C LEU A 41 -24.22 -5.40 -7.67
N ILE A 42 -23.09 -5.51 -8.36
CA ILE A 42 -23.02 -5.67 -9.81
C ILE A 42 -23.73 -6.99 -10.20
N GLY A 43 -23.45 -8.09 -9.50
CA GLY A 43 -24.06 -9.39 -9.74
C GLY A 43 -25.57 -9.41 -9.52
N ALA A 44 -26.08 -8.65 -8.54
CA ALA A 44 -27.51 -8.49 -8.32
C ALA A 44 -28.22 -7.78 -9.50
N ILE A 45 -27.51 -6.91 -10.23
CA ILE A 45 -28.06 -6.17 -11.38
C ILE A 45 -27.90 -6.95 -12.68
N PHE A 46 -26.75 -7.60 -12.88
CA PHE A 46 -26.37 -8.26 -14.13
C PHE A 46 -26.54 -9.79 -14.13
N GLY A 47 -26.99 -10.36 -13.01
CA GLY A 47 -27.34 -11.78 -12.87
C GLY A 47 -26.16 -12.71 -12.56
N ALA A 48 -24.92 -12.23 -12.58
CA ALA A 48 -23.73 -13.00 -12.21
C ALA A 48 -22.72 -12.13 -11.45
N PRO A 49 -22.29 -12.52 -10.23
CA PRO A 49 -21.29 -11.78 -9.45
C PRO A 49 -19.86 -11.92 -9.98
N SER A 50 -19.66 -12.78 -10.99
CA SER A 50 -18.36 -13.04 -11.61
C SER A 50 -18.50 -13.29 -13.11
N PHE A 51 -17.38 -13.19 -13.82
CA PHE A 51 -17.29 -13.49 -15.24
C PHE A 51 -16.92 -14.96 -15.51
N ASP A 52 -16.96 -15.83 -14.50
CA ASP A 52 -16.41 -17.21 -14.59
C ASP A 52 -17.10 -18.06 -15.66
N ALA A 53 -18.40 -17.83 -15.88
CA ALA A 53 -19.19 -18.52 -16.89
C ALA A 53 -18.89 -18.07 -18.33
N VAL A 54 -18.14 -16.96 -18.51
CA VAL A 54 -17.79 -16.45 -19.84
C VAL A 54 -16.87 -17.45 -20.54
N GLY A 55 -17.35 -17.99 -21.66
CA GLY A 55 -16.61 -18.95 -22.47
C GLY A 55 -16.39 -20.29 -21.77
N GLN A 56 -17.24 -20.65 -20.79
CA GLN A 56 -17.16 -21.94 -20.12
C GLN A 56 -17.44 -23.08 -21.12
N PHE A 57 -16.57 -24.09 -21.12
CA PHE A 57 -16.77 -25.30 -21.91
C PHE A 57 -16.26 -26.53 -21.16
N THR A 58 -16.77 -27.71 -21.51
CA THR A 58 -16.39 -28.98 -20.89
C THR A 58 -15.61 -29.83 -21.88
N VAL A 59 -14.40 -30.25 -21.51
CA VAL A 59 -13.60 -31.21 -22.28
C VAL A 59 -13.33 -32.42 -21.40
N ASN A 60 -13.77 -33.59 -21.85
CA ASN A 60 -13.49 -34.88 -21.17
C ASN A 60 -13.88 -34.89 -19.67
N GLY A 61 -15.02 -34.28 -19.34
CA GLY A 61 -15.51 -34.16 -17.95
C GLY A 61 -14.87 -33.03 -17.12
N ALA A 62 -13.83 -32.36 -17.63
CA ALA A 62 -13.25 -31.19 -16.99
C ALA A 62 -13.93 -29.90 -17.47
N VAL A 63 -14.42 -29.11 -16.53
CA VAL A 63 -14.99 -27.78 -16.79
C VAL A 63 -13.86 -26.76 -16.86
N ILE A 64 -13.67 -26.13 -18.02
CA ILE A 64 -12.70 -25.06 -18.22
C ILE A 64 -13.45 -23.72 -18.27
N GLN A 65 -13.02 -22.80 -17.41
CA GLN A 65 -13.63 -21.47 -17.24
C GLN A 65 -12.59 -20.39 -17.52
N PRO A 66 -12.35 -20.02 -18.79
CA PRO A 66 -11.42 -18.93 -19.12
C PRO A 66 -11.88 -17.58 -18.54
N GLY A 67 -13.18 -17.41 -18.30
CA GLY A 67 -13.77 -16.26 -17.62
C GLY A 67 -13.22 -15.99 -16.22
N THR A 68 -12.64 -16.98 -15.54
CA THR A 68 -11.98 -16.79 -14.22
C THR A 68 -10.81 -15.81 -14.29
N ILE A 69 -10.12 -15.72 -15.43
CA ILE A 69 -9.05 -14.74 -15.64
C ILE A 69 -9.64 -13.33 -15.70
N LEU A 70 -10.78 -13.16 -16.37
CA LEU A 70 -11.47 -11.87 -16.45
C LEU A 70 -11.99 -11.45 -15.07
N THR A 71 -12.54 -12.39 -14.30
CA THR A 71 -12.90 -12.16 -12.89
C THR A 71 -11.69 -11.73 -12.06
N ALA A 72 -10.54 -12.38 -12.22
CA ALA A 72 -9.32 -12.02 -11.50
C ALA A 72 -8.83 -10.60 -11.86
N ILE A 73 -8.88 -10.23 -13.14
CA ILE A 73 -8.52 -8.88 -13.60
C ILE A 73 -9.49 -7.84 -13.03
N ALA A 74 -10.80 -8.09 -13.08
CA ALA A 74 -11.80 -7.20 -12.51
C ALA A 74 -11.59 -7.00 -11.00
N ASN A 75 -11.35 -8.09 -10.27
CA ASN A 75 -11.04 -8.05 -8.84
C ASN A 75 -9.78 -7.24 -8.55
N PHE A 76 -8.72 -7.45 -9.32
CA PHE A 76 -7.48 -6.70 -9.18
C PHE A 76 -7.71 -5.19 -9.38
N LEU A 77 -8.46 -4.80 -10.42
CA LEU A 77 -8.78 -3.40 -10.68
C LEU A 77 -9.64 -2.78 -9.58
N LEU A 78 -10.62 -3.52 -9.04
CA LEU A 78 -11.44 -3.04 -7.93
C LEU A 78 -10.63 -2.85 -6.64
N VAL A 79 -9.76 -3.80 -6.30
CA VAL A 79 -8.84 -3.69 -5.15
C VAL A 79 -7.90 -2.50 -5.34
N ALA A 80 -7.30 -2.36 -6.52
CA ALA A 80 -6.41 -1.24 -6.85
C ALA A 80 -7.15 0.11 -6.74
N ALA A 81 -8.38 0.19 -7.26
CA ALA A 81 -9.21 1.38 -7.13
C ALA A 81 -9.53 1.68 -5.67
N ALA A 82 -9.95 0.68 -4.89
CA ALA A 82 -10.24 0.86 -3.47
C ALA A 82 -9.01 1.37 -2.69
N VAL A 83 -7.83 0.79 -2.90
CA VAL A 83 -6.57 1.27 -2.30
C VAL A 83 -6.25 2.70 -2.73
N TYR A 84 -6.39 2.99 -4.02
CA TYR A 84 -6.12 4.32 -4.56
C TYR A 84 -7.04 5.39 -3.95
N PHE A 85 -8.36 5.16 -3.93
CA PHE A 85 -9.32 6.13 -3.41
C PHE A 85 -9.33 6.23 -1.87
N MET A 86 -9.12 5.12 -1.15
CA MET A 86 -9.19 5.10 0.32
C MET A 86 -7.88 5.50 1.00
N VAL A 87 -6.73 5.29 0.35
CA VAL A 87 -5.40 5.49 0.97
C VAL A 87 -4.60 6.53 0.21
N VAL A 88 -4.32 6.29 -1.07
CA VAL A 88 -3.39 7.12 -1.86
C VAL A 88 -3.95 8.53 -2.05
N MET A 89 -5.20 8.67 -2.48
CA MET A 89 -5.85 9.96 -2.71
C MET A 89 -5.95 10.83 -1.45
N PRO A 90 -6.42 10.34 -0.28
CA PRO A 90 -6.45 11.15 0.92
C PRO A 90 -5.05 11.50 1.43
N MET A 91 -4.07 10.61 1.30
CA MET A 91 -2.68 10.92 1.64
C MET A 91 -2.12 12.05 0.75
N GLN A 92 -2.27 11.93 -0.57
CA GLN A 92 -1.86 12.98 -1.51
C GLN A 92 -2.57 14.32 -1.23
N LYS A 93 -3.86 14.28 -0.87
CA LYS A 93 -4.63 15.47 -0.52
C LYS A 93 -4.20 16.08 0.81
N ALA A 94 -3.81 15.27 1.79
CA ALA A 94 -3.30 15.74 3.06
C ALA A 94 -1.93 16.39 2.90
N GLU A 95 -1.03 15.79 2.13
CA GLU A 95 0.28 16.35 1.79
C GLU A 95 0.15 17.68 1.04
N ALA A 96 -0.71 17.73 0.01
CA ALA A 96 -0.98 18.97 -0.72
C ALA A 96 -1.60 20.08 0.15
N ARG A 97 -2.31 19.72 1.23
CA ARG A 97 -2.85 20.67 2.22
C ARG A 97 -1.78 21.17 3.19
N ARG A 98 -0.85 20.31 3.62
CA ARG A 98 0.30 20.70 4.44
C ARG A 98 1.22 21.65 3.66
N ALA A 99 1.56 21.28 2.42
CA ALA A 99 2.34 22.11 1.51
C ALA A 99 1.70 23.48 1.17
N LYS A 100 0.37 23.61 1.26
CA LYS A 100 -0.34 24.89 1.09
C LYS A 100 -0.56 25.67 2.38
N ALA A 101 -0.56 25.01 3.53
CA ALA A 101 -0.71 25.65 4.84
C ALA A 101 0.61 26.24 5.35
N GLU A 102 1.75 25.82 4.80
CA GLU A 102 3.09 26.35 5.10
C GLU A 102 3.75 27.12 3.94
N PRO A 103 3.25 28.30 3.50
CA PRO A 103 4.07 29.18 2.67
C PRO A 103 5.06 30.03 3.49
N ALA A 104 5.09 29.96 4.84
CA ALA A 104 5.88 30.91 5.64
C ALA A 104 6.32 30.47 7.06
N ALA A 105 5.96 29.30 7.58
CA ALA A 105 6.28 28.96 8.98
C ALA A 105 7.59 28.18 9.12
N GLU A 106 7.82 27.18 8.29
CA GLU A 106 9.07 26.43 8.28
C GLU A 106 9.11 25.77 6.91
N ALA A 107 10.06 26.14 6.05
CA ALA A 107 10.73 25.04 5.38
C ALA A 107 11.12 24.13 6.54
N GLU A 108 10.58 22.91 6.60
CA GLU A 108 11.26 21.87 7.34
C GLU A 108 12.69 21.96 6.82
N GLU A 109 13.55 22.64 7.58
CA GLU A 109 14.96 22.37 7.54
C GLU A 109 14.94 20.88 7.84
N VAL A 110 15.04 20.09 6.78
CA VAL A 110 15.63 18.78 6.85
C VAL A 110 16.97 19.11 7.47
N VAL A 111 17.02 19.17 8.81
CA VAL A 111 18.23 19.37 9.57
C VAL A 111 19.03 18.20 9.06
N PRO A 112 20.04 18.47 8.21
CA PRO A 112 20.67 17.39 7.50
C PRO A 112 21.14 16.43 8.59
N SER A 113 20.96 15.11 8.40
CA SER A 113 21.40 14.16 9.40
C SER A 113 22.82 14.52 9.83
N GLU A 114 23.20 14.27 11.08
CA GLU A 114 24.54 14.65 11.56
C GLU A 114 25.65 14.21 10.60
N GLU A 115 25.46 13.06 9.94
CA GLU A 115 26.30 12.60 8.83
C GLU A 115 26.37 13.57 7.64
N VAL A 116 25.25 14.10 7.15
CA VAL A 116 25.23 15.08 6.06
C VAL A 116 25.85 16.42 6.50
N LEU A 117 25.69 16.82 7.77
CA LEU A 117 26.38 17.99 8.31
C LEU A 117 27.90 17.78 8.35
N LEU A 118 28.35 16.65 8.90
CA LEU A 118 29.76 16.26 8.93
C LEU A 118 30.34 16.15 7.51
N LEU A 119 29.61 15.60 6.55
CA LEU A 119 30.05 15.53 5.16
C LEU A 119 30.18 16.91 4.51
N ARG A 120 29.34 17.88 4.88
CA ARG A 120 29.49 19.28 4.45
C ARG A 120 30.73 19.91 5.06
N GLU A 121 30.96 19.70 6.35
CA GLU A 121 32.16 20.19 7.05
C GLU A 121 33.44 19.58 6.46
N ILE A 122 33.45 18.29 6.14
CA ILE A 122 34.57 17.60 5.47
C ILE A 122 34.80 18.17 4.08
N ARG A 123 33.73 18.35 3.27
CA ARG A 123 33.82 18.97 1.94
C ARG A 123 34.44 20.36 2.02
N ASP A 124 33.95 21.19 2.94
CA ASP A 124 34.38 22.57 3.09
C ASP A 124 35.82 22.66 3.65
N SER A 125 36.24 21.67 4.44
CA SER A 125 37.63 21.54 4.91
C SER A 125 38.59 21.12 3.80
N LEU A 126 38.16 20.22 2.89
CA LEU A 126 38.95 19.81 1.73
C LEU A 126 39.06 20.88 0.65
N GLN A 127 38.07 21.77 0.51
CA GLN A 127 38.13 22.88 -0.46
C GLN A 127 39.05 24.03 -0.02
N LYS A 128 39.44 24.08 1.25
CA LYS A 128 40.32 25.11 1.82
C LYS A 128 41.82 24.76 1.71
N HIS A 129 42.15 23.54 1.29
CA HIS A 129 43.51 23.04 1.06
C HIS A 129 43.74 22.72 -0.42
#